data_AF-A0A246JXA3-F1
#
_entry.id   AF-A0A246JXA3-F1
#
_cell.length_a   1.000
_cell.length_b   1.000
_cell.length_c   1.000
_cell.angle_alpha   90.00
_cell.angle_beta   90.00
_cell.angle_gamma   90.00
#
_symmetry.space_group_name_H-M   'P 1'
#
loop_
_entity.id
_entity.type
_entity.pdbx_description
1 polymer ?
#
loop_
_entity_poly.entity_id
_entity_poly.type
_entity_poly.pdbx_seq_one_letter_code
_entity_poly.pdbx_strand_id
1 'polypeptide(L)'
;MRDRAAALRPVIDAMRAVTEAERHMRNFAFTAAQIGEGKAGPREAAILRARDLHGYDWDLAVRYASGWYAAHAGWDPEVHRPGNQSAADAAYDQGFRVGGGNRDDPFDTARRALSATCEPEQRRIPAPARPRPSDWGQPTDAALPVRWVRRLLILGAPEIGIAGDLAKTPISSAVLLPALVAAAGNEDALVIVISGDGFIPLPDAMASLTPLSAGAFAKLAADTGQTATLRGLLEGREFDDILAAAQGPYLALLDAHASAIPLCRTMARTRNSVLLQKAQFRTWIGRGIAAGQSVGAGHIRWGKAIKGLTGRLGEFTARYTGKIPGRGHRIIVEVAASAPASGYATATGEPLEWEWFISNRAQLRAAMAARLRAFGAATRLLHPKER
;
A
#
# COMPACT_ATOMS: atom_id res chain seq x y z
N MET A 1 24.09 -34.93 -43.49
CA MET A 1 23.64 -33.92 -42.50
C MET A 1 23.82 -34.36 -41.05
N ARG A 2 23.51 -35.62 -40.67
CA ARG A 2 23.68 -36.12 -39.28
C ARG A 2 25.13 -36.07 -38.78
N ASP A 3 26.12 -36.40 -39.62
CA ASP A 3 27.53 -36.42 -39.20
C ASP A 3 28.12 -35.03 -38.93
N ARG A 4 27.67 -34.01 -39.67
CA ARG A 4 28.07 -32.61 -39.45
C ARG A 4 27.46 -32.02 -38.18
N ALA A 5 26.24 -32.45 -37.83
CA ALA A 5 25.60 -32.07 -36.56
C ALA A 5 26.28 -32.73 -35.35
N ALA A 6 26.71 -33.99 -35.47
CA ALA A 6 27.48 -34.68 -34.44
C ALA A 6 28.88 -34.06 -34.24
N ALA A 7 29.56 -33.68 -35.32
CA ALA A 7 30.88 -33.04 -35.25
C ALA A 7 30.85 -31.62 -34.63
N LEU A 8 29.76 -30.86 -34.82
CA LEU A 8 29.60 -29.52 -34.25
C LEU A 8 29.04 -29.52 -32.82
N ARG A 9 28.52 -30.66 -32.35
CA ARG A 9 27.88 -30.77 -31.04
C ARG A 9 28.81 -30.41 -29.87
N PRO A 10 30.08 -30.87 -29.81
CA PRO A 10 30.98 -30.50 -28.72
C PRO A 10 31.28 -28.99 -28.67
N VAL A 11 31.36 -28.33 -29.83
CA VAL A 11 31.61 -26.88 -29.92
C VAL A 11 30.39 -26.10 -29.41
N ILE A 12 29.18 -26.51 -29.82
CA ILE A 12 27.92 -25.89 -29.34
C ILE A 12 27.76 -26.09 -27.83
N ASP A 13 28.04 -27.29 -27.32
CA ASP A 13 27.93 -27.60 -25.89
C ASP A 13 28.99 -26.81 -25.08
N ALA A 14 30.20 -26.63 -25.61
CA ALA A 14 31.23 -25.77 -25.00
C ALA A 14 30.83 -24.28 -24.97
N MET A 15 30.31 -23.73 -26.09
CA MET A 15 29.81 -22.36 -26.14
C MET A 15 28.66 -22.13 -25.17
N ARG A 16 27.77 -23.13 -25.05
CA ARG A 16 26.66 -23.10 -24.09
C ARG A 16 27.16 -23.10 -22.66
N ALA A 17 28.14 -23.94 -22.33
CA ALA A 17 28.74 -23.98 -20.99
C ALA A 17 29.38 -22.64 -20.60
N VAL A 18 30.10 -21.99 -21.52
CA VAL A 18 30.67 -20.64 -21.29
C VAL A 18 29.57 -19.60 -21.06
N THR A 19 28.53 -19.60 -21.90
CA THR A 19 27.41 -18.67 -21.77
C THR A 19 26.65 -18.86 -20.44
N GLU A 20 26.45 -20.10 -20.02
CA GLU A 20 25.81 -20.42 -18.73
C GLU A 20 26.71 -20.00 -17.55
N ALA A 21 28.02 -20.23 -17.61
CA ALA A 21 28.96 -19.76 -16.59
C ALA A 21 28.97 -18.24 -16.43
N GLU A 22 28.97 -17.48 -17.55
CA GLU A 22 28.88 -16.03 -17.51
C GLU A 22 27.55 -15.54 -16.91
N ARG A 23 26.44 -16.20 -17.23
CA ARG A 23 25.12 -15.90 -16.64
C ARG A 23 25.17 -16.06 -15.13
N HIS A 24 25.74 -17.17 -14.64
CA HIS A 24 25.88 -17.42 -13.22
C HIS A 24 26.73 -16.35 -12.52
N MET A 25 27.89 -15.99 -13.09
CA MET A 25 28.76 -14.92 -12.57
C MET A 25 28.05 -13.56 -12.49
N ARG A 26 27.30 -13.18 -13.55
CA ARG A 26 26.53 -11.94 -13.58
C ARG A 26 25.45 -11.88 -12.49
N ASN A 27 24.74 -12.99 -12.26
CA ASN A 27 23.71 -13.07 -11.21
C ASN A 27 24.31 -12.90 -9.81
N PHE A 28 25.46 -13.52 -9.53
CA PHE A 28 26.17 -13.32 -8.26
C PHE A 28 26.65 -11.88 -8.09
N ALA A 29 27.23 -11.27 -9.12
CA ALA A 29 27.69 -9.88 -9.08
C ALA A 29 26.52 -8.90 -8.82
N PHE A 30 25.38 -9.11 -9.48
CA PHE A 30 24.16 -8.33 -9.26
C PHE A 30 23.66 -8.45 -7.81
N THR A 31 23.64 -9.67 -7.27
CA THR A 31 23.19 -9.92 -5.90
C THR A 31 24.11 -9.29 -4.86
N ALA A 32 25.43 -9.35 -5.09
CA ALA A 32 26.42 -8.70 -4.24
C ALA A 32 26.26 -7.16 -4.24
N ALA A 33 25.99 -6.56 -5.40
CA ALA A 33 25.71 -5.13 -5.50
C ALA A 33 24.44 -4.73 -4.72
N GLN A 34 23.36 -5.50 -4.82
CA GLN A 34 22.11 -5.26 -4.06
C GLN A 34 22.34 -5.30 -2.54
N ILE A 35 23.22 -6.19 -2.06
CA ILE A 35 23.60 -6.25 -0.64
C ILE A 35 24.43 -5.01 -0.24
N GLY A 36 25.41 -4.61 -1.05
CA GLY A 36 26.20 -3.40 -0.80
C GLY A 36 25.36 -2.12 -0.76
N GLU A 37 24.28 -2.06 -1.54
CA GLU A 37 23.32 -0.94 -1.57
C GLU A 37 22.26 -1.01 -0.46
N GLY A 38 22.25 -2.04 0.37
CA GLY A 38 21.25 -2.24 1.44
C GLY A 38 19.84 -2.55 0.94
N LYS A 39 19.69 -2.98 -0.32
CA LYS A 39 18.39 -3.29 -0.96
C LYS A 39 18.03 -4.78 -0.90
N ALA A 40 18.98 -5.63 -0.50
CA ALA A 40 18.83 -7.07 -0.43
C ALA A 40 18.36 -7.56 0.94
N GLY A 41 17.61 -8.66 0.97
CA GLY A 41 17.12 -9.30 2.17
C GLY A 41 17.98 -10.47 2.66
N PRO A 42 17.55 -11.17 3.73
CA PRO A 42 18.26 -12.33 4.29
C PRO A 42 18.45 -13.48 3.31
N ARG A 43 17.54 -13.62 2.33
CA ARG A 43 17.60 -14.65 1.29
C ARG A 43 18.76 -14.43 0.32
N GLU A 44 18.95 -13.20 -0.14
CA GLU A 44 20.07 -12.83 -1.02
C GLU A 44 21.42 -13.04 -0.33
N ALA A 45 21.52 -12.75 0.97
CA ALA A 45 22.70 -13.06 1.76
C ALA A 45 22.96 -14.59 1.83
N ALA A 46 21.91 -15.40 1.92
CA ALA A 46 22.04 -16.86 1.87
C ALA A 46 22.52 -17.37 0.50
N ILE A 47 22.10 -16.72 -0.61
CA ILE A 47 22.59 -17.04 -1.96
C ILE A 47 24.11 -16.81 -2.05
N LEU A 48 24.63 -15.70 -1.50
CA LEU A 48 26.08 -15.47 -1.50
C LEU A 48 26.85 -16.45 -0.61
N ARG A 49 26.30 -16.83 0.56
CA ARG A 49 26.91 -17.90 1.39
C ARG A 49 26.97 -19.23 0.64
N ALA A 50 25.93 -19.55 -0.12
CA ALA A 50 25.85 -20.77 -0.90
C ALA A 50 26.90 -20.83 -2.02
N ARG A 51 27.36 -19.68 -2.54
CA ARG A 51 28.45 -19.60 -3.50
C ARG A 51 29.73 -20.24 -2.96
N ASP A 52 30.03 -20.03 -1.69
CA ASP A 52 31.25 -20.57 -1.08
C ASP A 52 31.14 -22.10 -0.85
N LEU A 53 29.92 -22.65 -0.88
CA LEU A 53 29.62 -24.09 -0.68
C LEU A 53 29.44 -24.85 -2.00
N HIS A 54 28.80 -24.24 -3.00
CA HIS A 54 28.43 -24.87 -4.28
C HIS A 54 29.16 -24.25 -5.48
N GLY A 55 30.14 -23.38 -5.24
CA GLY A 55 30.86 -22.66 -6.27
C GLY A 55 29.97 -21.64 -7.01
N TYR A 56 30.31 -21.35 -8.26
CA TYR A 56 29.56 -20.42 -9.11
C TYR A 56 28.32 -21.06 -9.76
N ASP A 57 27.77 -22.13 -9.20
CA ASP A 57 26.48 -22.66 -9.63
C ASP A 57 25.33 -21.85 -8.98
N TRP A 58 24.77 -20.93 -9.76
CA TRP A 58 23.65 -20.09 -9.30
C TRP A 58 22.41 -20.91 -8.94
N ASP A 59 22.12 -21.97 -9.69
CA ASP A 59 20.86 -22.70 -9.56
C ASP A 59 20.90 -23.52 -8.26
N LEU A 60 22.04 -24.14 -7.93
CA LEU A 60 22.27 -24.75 -6.61
C LEU A 60 22.26 -23.72 -5.47
N ALA A 61 22.89 -22.55 -5.67
CA ALA A 61 22.90 -21.49 -4.66
C ALA A 61 21.49 -20.96 -4.33
N VAL A 62 20.63 -20.82 -5.34
CA VAL A 62 19.23 -20.43 -5.17
C VAL A 62 18.43 -21.52 -4.45
N ARG A 63 18.68 -22.80 -4.75
CA ARG A 63 18.02 -23.92 -4.07
C ARG A 63 18.42 -23.99 -2.60
N TYR A 64 19.71 -23.86 -2.30
CA TYR A 64 20.21 -23.71 -0.94
C TYR A 64 19.55 -22.55 -0.20
N ALA A 65 19.52 -21.36 -0.81
CA ALA A 65 18.93 -20.18 -0.17
C ALA A 65 17.42 -20.34 0.07
N SER A 66 16.74 -21.08 -0.81
CA SER A 66 15.30 -21.37 -0.67
C SER A 66 15.04 -22.32 0.51
N GLY A 67 15.88 -23.34 0.69
CA GLY A 67 15.83 -24.20 1.88
C GLY A 67 16.12 -23.43 3.16
N TRP A 68 17.20 -22.62 3.17
CA TRP A 68 17.56 -21.79 4.32
C TRP A 68 16.44 -20.84 4.71
N TYR A 69 15.83 -20.17 3.73
CA TYR A 69 14.73 -19.23 3.98
C TYR A 69 13.48 -19.94 4.46
N ALA A 70 13.14 -21.12 3.91
CA ALA A 70 12.00 -21.91 4.39
C ALA A 70 12.16 -22.32 5.86
N ALA A 71 13.35 -22.74 6.26
CA ALA A 71 13.65 -23.02 7.66
C ALA A 71 13.46 -21.77 8.53
N HIS A 72 14.08 -20.66 8.14
CA HIS A 72 14.06 -19.40 8.89
C HIS A 72 12.66 -18.76 8.99
N ALA A 73 11.85 -18.86 7.92
CA ALA A 73 10.48 -18.34 7.88
C ALA A 73 9.45 -19.27 8.58
N GLY A 74 9.88 -20.42 9.11
CA GLY A 74 8.98 -21.38 9.75
C GLY A 74 8.05 -22.10 8.79
N TRP A 75 8.42 -22.24 7.52
CA TRP A 75 7.62 -22.94 6.50
C TRP A 75 7.85 -24.45 6.57
N ASP A 76 6.89 -25.19 6.02
CA ASP A 76 7.04 -26.63 5.78
C ASP A 76 8.15 -26.88 4.75
N PRO A 77 8.96 -27.94 4.95
CA PRO A 77 9.98 -28.32 3.99
C PRO A 77 9.34 -28.82 2.68
N GLU A 78 9.98 -28.55 1.54
CA GLU A 78 9.51 -29.05 0.24
C GLU A 78 9.43 -30.58 0.22
N VAL A 79 8.31 -31.14 -0.27
CA VAL A 79 8.11 -32.59 -0.39
C VAL A 79 8.87 -33.12 -1.62
N HIS A 80 9.80 -34.04 -1.40
CA HIS A 80 10.49 -34.73 -2.49
C HIS A 80 9.62 -35.84 -3.08
N ARG A 81 9.69 -36.01 -4.40
CA ARG A 81 9.14 -37.21 -5.03
C ARG A 81 10.00 -38.44 -4.65
N PRO A 82 9.41 -39.62 -4.46
CA PRO A 82 10.18 -40.84 -4.23
C PRO A 82 11.09 -41.11 -5.43
N GLY A 83 12.41 -41.28 -5.20
CA GLY A 83 13.40 -41.52 -6.26
C GLY A 83 14.80 -41.02 -5.89
N ASN A 84 15.69 -40.95 -6.89
CA ASN A 84 17.04 -40.39 -6.72
C ASN A 84 16.96 -38.88 -6.46
N GLN A 85 17.52 -38.44 -5.33
CA GLN A 85 17.64 -37.02 -4.99
C GLN A 85 18.54 -36.31 -6.01
N SER A 86 18.05 -35.20 -6.57
CA SER A 86 18.86 -34.36 -7.45
C SER A 86 19.84 -33.52 -6.64
N ALA A 87 20.90 -33.00 -7.28
CA ALA A 87 21.81 -32.05 -6.64
C ALA A 87 21.08 -30.80 -6.12
N ALA A 88 19.98 -30.41 -6.78
CA ALA A 88 19.11 -29.31 -6.36
C ALA A 88 18.32 -29.62 -5.08
N ASP A 89 17.93 -30.88 -4.87
CA ASP A 89 17.26 -31.33 -3.65
C ASP A 89 18.27 -31.38 -2.49
N ALA A 90 19.46 -31.92 -2.73
CA ALA A 90 20.54 -31.93 -1.75
C ALA A 90 20.96 -30.52 -1.31
N ALA A 91 21.08 -29.58 -2.26
CA ALA A 91 21.36 -28.18 -1.94
C ALA A 91 20.26 -27.54 -1.10
N TYR A 92 18.98 -27.79 -1.44
CA TYR A 92 17.84 -27.34 -0.65
C TYR A 92 17.87 -27.90 0.78
N ASP A 93 18.07 -29.21 0.94
CA ASP A 93 18.09 -29.85 2.26
C ASP A 93 19.28 -29.38 3.10
N GLN A 94 20.44 -29.15 2.48
CA GLN A 94 21.59 -28.56 3.15
C GLN A 94 21.27 -27.13 3.63
N GLY A 95 20.63 -26.32 2.79
CA GLY A 95 20.19 -24.98 3.14
C GLY A 95 19.17 -25.00 4.29
N PHE A 96 18.18 -25.87 4.22
CA PHE A 96 17.14 -26.04 5.24
C PHE A 96 17.73 -26.43 6.59
N ARG A 97 18.65 -27.40 6.60
CA ARG A 97 19.37 -27.83 7.81
C ARG A 97 20.23 -26.72 8.40
N VAL A 98 20.99 -25.99 7.57
CA VAL A 98 21.82 -24.87 8.03
C VAL A 98 20.96 -23.70 8.52
N GLY A 99 19.76 -23.52 7.97
CA GLY A 99 18.75 -22.57 8.47
C GLY A 99 18.09 -22.98 9.79
N GLY A 100 18.46 -24.13 10.36
CA GLY A 100 17.94 -24.64 11.63
C GLY A 100 16.72 -25.55 11.50
N GLY A 101 16.35 -25.96 10.29
CA GLY A 101 15.25 -26.91 10.05
C GLY A 101 15.68 -28.36 10.26
N ASN A 102 14.76 -29.16 10.79
CA ASN A 102 14.94 -30.60 10.99
C ASN A 102 13.74 -31.37 10.41
N ARG A 103 13.98 -32.11 9.33
CA ARG A 103 12.92 -32.87 8.62
C ARG A 103 12.46 -34.11 9.39
N ASP A 104 13.29 -34.63 10.29
CA ASP A 104 13.01 -35.85 11.05
C ASP A 104 12.20 -35.57 12.33
N ASP A 105 11.99 -34.30 12.67
CA ASP A 105 11.19 -33.89 13.82
C ASP A 105 9.78 -33.45 13.40
N PRO A 106 8.72 -34.18 13.79
CA PRO A 106 7.35 -33.86 13.41
C PRO A 106 6.84 -32.52 13.98
N PHE A 107 7.51 -31.95 14.99
CA PHE A 107 7.15 -30.66 15.58
C PHE A 107 8.06 -29.51 15.12
N ASP A 108 9.03 -29.77 14.23
CA ASP A 108 10.02 -28.80 13.78
C ASP A 108 9.37 -27.57 13.13
N THR A 109 8.44 -27.77 12.18
CA THR A 109 7.70 -26.67 11.55
C THR A 109 6.98 -25.83 12.60
N ALA A 110 6.26 -26.45 13.53
CA ALA A 110 5.50 -25.72 14.54
C ALA A 110 6.41 -24.87 15.44
N ARG A 111 7.56 -25.41 15.86
CA ARG A 111 8.55 -24.68 16.67
C ARG A 111 9.18 -23.53 15.90
N ARG A 112 9.59 -23.76 14.64
CA ARG A 112 10.17 -22.70 13.80
C ARG A 112 9.14 -21.62 13.46
N ALA A 113 7.89 -21.97 13.19
CA ALA A 113 6.81 -21.00 12.97
C ALA A 113 6.56 -20.13 14.22
N LEU A 114 6.63 -20.72 15.41
CA LEU A 114 6.54 -19.97 16.67
C LEU A 114 7.76 -19.05 16.86
N SER A 115 8.98 -19.54 16.61
CA SER A 115 10.20 -18.73 16.72
C SER A 115 10.23 -17.60 15.69
N ALA A 116 9.80 -17.84 14.45
CA ALA A 116 9.72 -16.83 13.39
C ALA A 116 8.68 -15.74 13.69
N THR A 117 7.61 -16.07 14.42
CA THR A 117 6.65 -15.08 14.93
C THR A 117 7.15 -14.34 16.18
N CYS A 118 8.03 -14.97 16.95
CA CYS A 118 8.73 -14.39 18.09
C CYS A 118 10.05 -13.67 17.74
N GLU A 119 10.43 -13.60 16.46
CA GLU A 119 11.58 -12.78 16.04
C GLU A 119 11.40 -11.38 16.64
N PRO A 120 12.35 -10.92 17.47
CA PRO A 120 12.22 -9.64 18.15
C PRO A 120 12.06 -8.59 17.07
N GLU A 121 10.90 -7.93 17.09
CA GLU A 121 10.50 -6.81 16.23
C GLU A 121 11.77 -6.05 15.84
N GLN A 122 12.27 -6.29 14.61
CA GLN A 122 13.57 -5.83 14.12
C GLN A 122 13.86 -4.51 14.78
N ARG A 123 14.89 -4.45 15.66
CA ARG A 123 15.26 -3.27 16.46
C ARG A 123 14.93 -2.05 15.62
N ARG A 124 13.76 -1.46 15.87
CA ARG A 124 13.32 -0.32 15.08
C ARG A 124 14.35 0.71 15.43
N ILE A 125 15.21 1.05 14.46
CA ILE A 125 16.05 2.23 14.55
C ILE A 125 15.12 3.31 15.08
N PRO A 126 15.44 3.97 16.21
CA PRO A 126 14.54 4.94 16.81
C PRO A 126 14.02 5.82 15.70
N ALA A 127 12.72 5.68 15.40
CA ALA A 127 12.15 6.43 14.30
C ALA A 127 12.42 7.90 14.62
N PRO A 128 12.85 8.70 13.64
CA PRO A 128 12.99 10.13 13.88
C PRO A 128 11.68 10.61 14.52
N ALA A 129 11.78 11.47 15.55
CA ALA A 129 10.62 11.93 16.32
C ALA A 129 9.49 12.50 15.42
N ARG A 130 9.82 12.83 14.16
CA ARG A 130 8.87 13.00 13.06
C ARG A 130 9.26 12.15 11.85
N PRO A 131 8.43 11.18 11.41
CA PRO A 131 8.70 10.43 10.19
C PRO A 131 8.59 11.35 8.97
N ARG A 132 9.49 11.17 7.99
CA ARG A 132 9.44 11.96 6.76
C ARG A 132 8.19 11.62 5.96
N PRO A 133 7.60 12.58 5.23
CA PRO A 133 6.51 12.34 4.29
C PRO A 133 6.72 11.15 3.36
N SER A 134 7.95 10.89 2.88
CA SER A 134 8.28 9.71 2.08
C SER A 134 8.20 8.37 2.82
N ASP A 135 8.31 8.36 4.14
CA ASP A 135 8.21 7.17 4.98
C ASP A 135 6.75 6.83 5.33
N TRP A 136 5.81 7.74 5.08
CA TRP A 136 4.41 7.52 5.44
C TRP A 136 3.79 6.33 4.68
N GLY A 137 2.86 5.64 5.36
CA GLY A 137 2.10 4.54 4.79
C GLY A 137 1.09 5.00 3.74
N GLN A 138 0.54 4.06 2.96
CA GLN A 138 -0.59 4.37 2.09
C GLN A 138 -1.87 4.58 2.92
N PRO A 139 -2.83 5.38 2.45
CA PRO A 139 -4.11 5.51 3.13
C PRO A 139 -4.83 4.16 3.14
N THR A 140 -5.38 3.81 4.31
CA THR A 140 -6.16 2.60 4.54
C THR A 140 -7.55 2.96 5.06
N ASP A 141 -8.45 1.99 5.01
CA ASP A 141 -9.78 2.06 5.61
C ASP A 141 -9.78 1.86 7.14
N ALA A 142 -8.63 1.54 7.74
CA ALA A 142 -8.49 1.33 9.17
C ALA A 142 -8.49 2.62 9.98
N ALA A 143 -8.04 3.74 9.39
CA ALA A 143 -8.07 5.02 10.06
C ALA A 143 -9.53 5.48 10.27
N LEU A 144 -9.77 6.08 11.43
CA LEU A 144 -11.08 6.61 11.79
C LEU A 144 -11.45 7.80 10.88
N PRO A 145 -12.74 7.97 10.54
CA PRO A 145 -13.21 9.18 9.87
C PRO A 145 -12.84 10.46 10.64
N VAL A 146 -12.61 11.56 9.90
CA VAL A 146 -12.17 12.86 10.44
C VAL A 146 -12.96 13.98 9.75
N ARG A 147 -13.37 15.00 10.53
CA ARG A 147 -14.04 16.20 10.00
C ARG A 147 -13.13 16.94 9.04
N TRP A 148 -13.66 17.39 7.90
CA TRP A 148 -12.86 18.06 6.87
C TRP A 148 -12.02 19.23 7.39
N VAL A 149 -12.55 20.03 8.32
CA VAL A 149 -11.83 21.13 8.99
C VAL A 149 -10.55 20.72 9.73
N ARG A 150 -10.42 19.44 10.12
CA ARG A 150 -9.22 18.87 10.79
C ARG A 150 -8.35 18.05 9.83
N ARG A 151 -8.48 18.26 8.52
CA ARG A 151 -7.73 17.54 7.48
C ARG A 151 -6.84 18.46 6.69
N LEU A 152 -5.64 17.96 6.40
CA LEU A 152 -4.65 18.62 5.57
C LEU A 152 -4.35 17.76 4.34
N LEU A 153 -4.39 18.38 3.17
CA LEU A 153 -3.99 17.76 1.92
C LEU A 153 -2.81 18.53 1.32
N ILE A 154 -1.74 17.83 0.99
CA ILE A 154 -0.58 18.42 0.30
C ILE A 154 -0.46 17.76 -1.06
N LEU A 155 -0.59 18.53 -2.13
CA LEU A 155 -0.56 18.07 -3.52
C LEU A 155 0.68 18.59 -4.24
N GLY A 156 1.32 17.77 -5.07
CA GLY A 156 2.23 18.32 -6.09
C GLY A 156 1.45 19.00 -7.20
N ALA A 157 2.06 19.98 -7.88
CA ALA A 157 1.50 20.59 -9.09
C ALA A 157 1.03 19.55 -10.15
N PRO A 158 1.73 18.43 -10.39
CA PRO A 158 1.24 17.38 -11.30
C PRO A 158 -0.08 16.75 -10.86
N GLU A 159 -0.29 16.57 -9.56
CA GLU A 159 -1.47 15.91 -9.00
C GLU A 159 -2.75 16.76 -9.08
N ILE A 160 -2.62 18.07 -9.35
CA ILE A 160 -3.74 18.95 -9.70
C ILE A 160 -3.90 19.16 -11.21
N GLY A 161 -3.07 18.51 -12.03
CA GLY A 161 -3.17 18.53 -13.49
C GLY A 161 -2.24 19.52 -14.20
N ILE A 162 -1.27 20.10 -13.49
CA ILE A 162 -0.32 21.05 -14.08
C ILE A 162 1.01 20.33 -14.37
N ALA A 163 1.32 20.17 -15.65
CA ALA A 163 2.57 19.57 -16.10
C ALA A 163 3.62 20.65 -16.40
N GLY A 164 4.87 20.40 -16.01
CA GLY A 164 6.02 21.20 -16.44
C GLY A 164 6.57 20.79 -17.80
N ASP A 165 7.54 21.55 -18.31
CA ASP A 165 8.26 21.34 -19.59
C ASP A 165 8.91 19.95 -19.75
N LEU A 166 8.92 19.11 -18.70
CA LEU A 166 9.11 17.67 -18.79
C LEU A 166 7.90 16.92 -19.41
N ALA A 167 7.08 17.61 -20.21
CA ALA A 167 5.97 17.08 -21.01
C ALA A 167 6.39 16.08 -22.12
N LYS A 168 7.68 15.74 -22.22
CA LYS A 168 8.14 14.56 -23.00
C LYS A 168 8.09 13.26 -22.19
N THR A 169 7.77 13.31 -20.90
CA THR A 169 7.52 12.12 -20.07
C THR A 169 6.03 12.06 -19.73
N PRO A 170 5.31 10.97 -20.03
CA PRO A 170 3.89 10.87 -19.72
C PRO A 170 3.66 11.13 -18.24
N ILE A 171 2.59 11.88 -17.93
CA ILE A 171 2.19 12.28 -16.57
C ILE A 171 2.17 11.03 -15.66
N SER A 172 3.24 10.84 -14.90
CA SER A 172 3.43 9.71 -13.98
C SER A 172 2.63 9.89 -12.67
N SER A 173 1.97 11.04 -12.53
CA SER A 173 1.17 11.43 -11.38
C SER A 173 -0.33 11.30 -11.65
N ALA A 174 -1.09 10.89 -10.64
CA ALA A 174 -2.54 10.89 -10.75
C ALA A 174 -3.08 12.33 -10.68
N VAL A 175 -3.94 12.72 -11.62
CA VAL A 175 -4.77 13.92 -11.46
C VAL A 175 -5.87 13.63 -10.43
N LEU A 176 -5.86 14.32 -9.30
CA LEU A 176 -6.66 14.05 -8.10
C LEU A 176 -7.70 15.14 -7.81
N LEU A 177 -7.46 16.38 -8.22
CA LEU A 177 -8.33 17.52 -7.91
C LEU A 177 -9.82 17.30 -8.25
N PRO A 178 -10.20 16.71 -9.40
CA PRO A 178 -11.63 16.47 -9.70
C PRO A 178 -12.32 15.54 -8.68
N ALA A 179 -11.59 14.58 -8.11
CA ALA A 179 -12.15 13.70 -7.09
C ALA A 179 -12.32 14.41 -5.74
N LEU A 180 -11.48 15.40 -5.44
CA LEU A 180 -11.60 16.24 -4.24
C LEU A 180 -12.84 17.13 -4.31
N VAL A 181 -12.99 17.87 -5.42
CA VAL A 181 -14.11 18.79 -5.65
C VAL A 181 -15.45 18.06 -5.64
N ALA A 182 -15.48 16.79 -6.08
CA ALA A 182 -16.68 15.96 -6.03
C ALA A 182 -17.07 15.51 -4.60
N ALA A 183 -16.22 15.73 -3.59
CA ALA A 183 -16.48 15.29 -2.23
C ALA A 183 -17.22 16.36 -1.41
N ALA A 184 -18.29 15.96 -0.73
CA ALA A 184 -19.05 16.86 0.13
C ALA A 184 -18.19 17.34 1.33
N GLY A 185 -18.18 18.64 1.57
CA GLY A 185 -17.42 19.27 2.66
C GLY A 185 -15.92 19.46 2.38
N ASN A 186 -15.45 19.17 1.16
CA ASN A 186 -14.03 19.33 0.80
C ASN A 186 -13.50 20.77 1.01
N GLU A 187 -14.38 21.76 0.90
CA GLU A 187 -14.08 23.20 1.08
C GLU A 187 -13.45 23.53 2.45
N ASP A 188 -13.80 22.76 3.49
CA ASP A 188 -13.33 22.99 4.85
C ASP A 188 -11.89 22.49 5.07
N ALA A 189 -11.36 21.69 4.13
CA ALA A 189 -10.02 21.13 4.23
C ALA A 189 -8.96 22.16 3.87
N LEU A 190 -7.83 22.18 4.59
CA LEU A 190 -6.68 22.93 4.11
C LEU A 190 -5.99 22.14 3.00
N VAL A 191 -5.87 22.74 1.82
CA VAL A 191 -5.15 22.16 0.69
C VAL A 191 -3.96 23.05 0.33
N ILE A 192 -2.76 22.48 0.41
CA ILE A 192 -1.50 23.12 0.04
C ILE A 192 -0.98 22.45 -1.23
N VAL A 193 -0.49 23.25 -2.16
CA VAL A 193 0.11 22.82 -3.42
C VAL A 193 1.61 23.12 -3.39
N ILE A 194 2.41 22.15 -3.83
CA ILE A 194 3.85 22.27 -4.02
C ILE A 194 4.11 22.65 -5.48
N SER A 195 4.75 23.80 -5.69
CA SER A 195 5.06 24.35 -7.00
C SER A 195 6.52 24.81 -7.11
N GLY A 196 6.89 25.38 -8.26
CA GLY A 196 8.14 26.08 -8.48
C GLY A 196 8.29 27.38 -7.67
N ASP A 197 7.20 27.88 -7.08
CA ASP A 197 7.17 29.04 -6.20
C ASP A 197 7.17 28.65 -4.70
N GLY A 198 7.15 27.33 -4.41
CA GLY A 198 7.17 26.78 -3.07
C GLY A 198 5.83 26.21 -2.61
N PHE A 199 5.46 26.45 -1.35
CA PHE A 199 4.20 26.01 -0.76
C PHE A 199 3.14 27.12 -0.86
N ILE A 200 2.05 26.84 -1.59
CA ILE A 200 0.95 27.81 -1.79
C ILE A 200 -0.39 27.16 -1.49
N PRO A 201 -1.39 27.88 -0.96
CA PRO A 201 -2.73 27.33 -0.76
C PRO A 201 -3.43 27.12 -2.11
N LEU A 202 -4.28 26.10 -2.20
CA LEU A 202 -4.94 25.70 -3.45
C LEU A 202 -5.65 26.85 -4.20
N PRO A 203 -6.42 27.75 -3.54
CA PRO A 203 -7.09 28.85 -4.25
C PRO A 203 -6.12 29.74 -5.03
N ASP A 204 -4.98 30.09 -4.43
CA ASP A 204 -3.95 30.92 -5.07
C ASP A 204 -3.24 30.12 -6.17
N ALA A 205 -3.03 28.83 -5.94
CA ALA A 205 -2.47 27.92 -6.90
C ALA A 205 -3.31 27.83 -8.19
N MET A 206 -4.64 27.92 -8.07
CA MET A 206 -5.53 27.92 -9.23
C MET A 206 -5.41 29.17 -10.12
N ALA A 207 -4.88 30.28 -9.59
CA ALA A 207 -4.74 31.54 -10.33
C ALA A 207 -3.45 31.58 -11.17
N SER A 208 -2.33 31.08 -10.65
CA SER A 208 -1.07 30.98 -11.36
C SER A 208 -0.17 29.96 -10.70
N LEU A 209 0.41 29.05 -11.48
CA LEU A 209 1.24 27.97 -10.96
C LEU A 209 2.42 27.70 -11.88
N THR A 210 3.62 27.85 -11.33
CA THR A 210 4.85 27.45 -12.00
C THR A 210 5.19 26.00 -11.66
N PRO A 211 5.44 25.12 -12.63
CA PRO A 211 5.96 23.77 -12.38
C PRO A 211 7.35 23.79 -11.75
N LEU A 212 7.65 22.79 -10.91
CA LEU A 212 8.95 22.70 -10.25
C LEU A 212 10.05 22.32 -11.24
N SER A 213 10.99 23.24 -11.48
CA SER A 213 12.20 22.98 -12.27
C SER A 213 13.34 22.44 -11.40
N ALA A 214 14.34 21.80 -12.03
CA ALA A 214 15.50 21.28 -11.31
C ALA A 214 16.30 22.38 -10.56
N GLY A 215 16.44 23.56 -11.17
CA GLY A 215 17.09 24.72 -10.54
C GLY A 215 16.27 25.31 -9.39
N ALA A 216 14.94 25.36 -9.54
CA ALA A 216 14.05 25.83 -8.47
C ALA A 216 14.05 24.89 -7.26
N PHE A 217 14.10 23.57 -7.49
CA PHE A 217 14.15 22.57 -6.41
C PHE A 217 15.30 22.81 -5.44
N ALA A 218 16.53 22.92 -5.93
CA ALA A 218 17.70 23.08 -5.07
C ALA A 218 17.64 24.36 -4.23
N LYS A 219 17.15 25.45 -4.83
CA LYS A 219 16.94 26.73 -4.14
C LYS A 219 15.88 26.61 -3.05
N LEU A 220 14.71 26.06 -3.39
CA LEU A 220 13.58 25.92 -2.46
C LEU A 220 13.90 24.97 -1.30
N ALA A 221 14.54 23.82 -1.59
CA ALA A 221 14.87 22.83 -0.57
C ALA A 221 15.85 23.35 0.51
N ALA A 222 16.72 24.30 0.16
CA ALA A 222 17.63 24.96 1.08
C ALA A 222 17.03 26.23 1.74
N ASP A 223 15.88 26.69 1.27
CA ASP A 223 15.28 27.95 1.71
C ASP A 223 14.54 27.79 3.04
N THR A 224 15.13 28.32 4.11
CA THR A 224 14.47 28.35 5.43
C THR A 224 13.18 29.17 5.43
N GLY A 225 13.03 30.13 4.51
CA GLY A 225 11.80 30.90 4.30
C GLY A 225 10.62 30.01 3.92
N GLN A 226 10.83 28.97 3.10
CA GLN A 226 9.77 28.00 2.76
C GLN A 226 9.27 27.22 3.98
N THR A 227 10.17 26.96 4.94
CA THR A 227 9.77 26.33 6.22
C THR A 227 8.87 27.27 7.02
N ALA A 228 9.17 28.57 7.05
CA ALA A 228 8.34 29.57 7.71
C ALA A 228 7.00 29.77 6.99
N THR A 229 6.99 29.81 5.66
CA THR A 229 5.77 29.86 4.83
C THR A 229 4.86 28.69 5.14
N LEU A 230 5.39 27.46 5.12
CA LEU A 230 4.61 26.27 5.43
C LEU A 230 4.04 26.32 6.86
N ARG A 231 4.82 26.77 7.85
CA ARG A 231 4.32 26.96 9.22
C ARG A 231 3.21 28.02 9.29
N GLY A 232 3.36 29.14 8.60
CA GLY A 232 2.35 30.20 8.55
C GLY A 232 1.03 29.73 7.94
N LEU A 233 1.08 28.89 6.89
CA LEU A 233 -0.13 28.28 6.30
C LEU A 233 -0.85 27.34 7.27
N LEU A 234 -0.10 26.72 8.18
CA LEU A 234 -0.60 25.73 9.15
C LEU A 234 -0.98 26.34 10.50
N GLU A 235 -0.62 27.60 10.73
CA GLU A 235 -0.77 28.27 12.02
C GLU A 235 -2.25 28.40 12.42
N GLY A 236 -2.54 28.24 13.71
CA GLY A 236 -3.89 28.37 14.28
C GLY A 236 -4.86 27.24 13.91
N ARG A 237 -4.40 26.14 13.29
CA ARG A 237 -5.23 25.00 12.90
C ARG A 237 -4.78 23.71 13.56
N GLU A 238 -5.75 22.88 13.95
CA GLU A 238 -5.50 21.52 14.44
C GLU A 238 -5.83 20.50 13.36
N PHE A 239 -4.91 19.57 13.12
CA PHE A 239 -5.07 18.52 12.12
C PHE A 239 -4.98 17.14 12.77
N ASP A 240 -5.87 16.22 12.37
CA ASP A 240 -5.85 14.83 12.81
C ASP A 240 -5.50 13.85 11.68
N ASP A 241 -5.67 14.25 10.42
CA ASP A 241 -5.44 13.41 9.22
C ASP A 241 -4.76 14.22 8.11
N ILE A 242 -3.57 13.79 7.71
CA ILE A 242 -2.80 14.38 6.60
C ILE A 242 -2.66 13.37 5.47
N LEU A 243 -2.84 13.84 4.23
CA LEU A 243 -2.42 13.13 3.03
C LEU A 243 -1.39 13.94 2.24
N ALA A 244 -0.24 13.33 1.95
CA ALA A 244 0.68 13.80 0.93
C ALA A 244 0.44 13.06 -0.40
N ALA A 245 0.04 13.78 -1.44
CA ALA A 245 -0.02 13.26 -2.80
C ALA A 245 0.94 14.06 -3.68
N ALA A 246 2.21 13.68 -3.61
CA ALA A 246 3.30 14.23 -4.39
C ALA A 246 4.27 13.10 -4.73
N GLN A 247 4.93 13.18 -5.89
CA GLN A 247 5.92 12.20 -6.34
C GLN A 247 7.24 12.89 -6.72
N GLY A 248 8.34 12.13 -6.69
CA GLY A 248 9.64 12.57 -7.17
C GLY A 248 10.12 13.88 -6.50
N PRO A 249 10.55 14.90 -7.28
CA PRO A 249 11.07 16.16 -6.74
C PRO A 249 10.10 16.90 -5.80
N TYR A 250 8.79 16.80 -6.05
CA TYR A 250 7.77 17.44 -5.18
C TYR A 250 7.73 16.79 -3.80
N LEU A 251 7.83 15.45 -3.73
CA LEU A 251 7.90 14.73 -2.46
C LEU A 251 9.22 15.00 -1.74
N ALA A 252 10.34 15.05 -2.48
CA ALA A 252 11.64 15.39 -1.91
C ALA A 252 11.68 16.81 -1.32
N LEU A 253 10.98 17.76 -1.95
CA LEU A 253 10.85 19.12 -1.43
C LEU A 253 10.04 19.13 -0.13
N LEU A 254 8.95 18.35 -0.07
CA LEU A 254 8.18 18.19 1.17
C LEU A 254 9.01 17.55 2.30
N ASP A 255 9.84 16.57 1.98
CA ASP A 255 10.75 15.94 2.95
C ASP A 255 11.78 16.92 3.51
N ALA A 256 12.31 17.83 2.68
CA ALA A 256 13.27 18.86 3.11
C ALA A 256 12.67 19.80 4.18
N HIS A 257 11.35 20.04 4.11
CA HIS A 257 10.61 20.90 5.04
C HIS A 257 9.72 20.12 6.01
N ALA A 258 9.98 18.81 6.20
CA ALA A 258 9.18 17.95 7.08
C ALA A 258 9.04 18.46 8.52
N SER A 259 10.01 19.26 8.99
CA SER A 259 9.98 19.88 10.33
C SER A 259 8.84 20.88 10.53
N ALA A 260 8.29 21.47 9.46
CA ALA A 260 7.13 22.36 9.51
C ALA A 260 5.80 21.61 9.57
N ILE A 261 5.76 20.33 9.19
CA ILE A 261 4.53 19.54 9.12
C ILE A 261 4.13 19.07 10.53
N PRO A 262 2.85 19.21 10.92
CA PRO A 262 2.37 18.77 12.22
C PRO A 262 2.34 17.24 12.31
N LEU A 263 2.51 16.73 13.52
CA LEU A 263 2.28 15.32 13.80
C LEU A 263 0.78 15.09 13.97
N CYS A 264 0.22 14.25 13.12
CA CYS A 264 -1.19 13.91 13.15
C CYS A 264 -1.39 12.44 13.51
N ARG A 265 -2.57 12.15 14.08
CA ARG A 265 -2.98 10.77 14.39
C ARG A 265 -2.91 9.87 13.16
N THR A 266 -3.22 10.40 11.98
CA THR A 266 -3.07 9.69 10.71
C THR A 266 -2.23 10.52 9.75
N MET A 267 -1.16 9.92 9.25
CA MET A 267 -0.28 10.49 8.24
C MET A 267 -0.15 9.46 7.12
N ALA A 268 -0.53 9.83 5.91
CA ALA A 268 -0.54 8.92 4.77
C ALA A 268 0.01 9.59 3.52
N ARG A 269 0.50 8.78 2.57
CA ARG A 269 0.90 9.26 1.25
C ARG A 269 0.33 8.40 0.12
N THR A 270 0.13 9.02 -1.04
CA THR A 270 -0.10 8.25 -2.26
C THR A 270 1.24 7.72 -2.80
N ARG A 271 1.24 6.49 -3.32
CA ARG A 271 2.44 5.80 -3.83
C ARG A 271 2.09 4.76 -4.88
N ASN A 272 3.12 4.29 -5.58
CA ASN A 272 3.05 3.29 -6.66
C ASN A 272 2.36 3.84 -7.92
N SER A 273 1.67 2.99 -8.69
CA SER A 273 1.07 3.34 -9.98
C SER A 273 -0.04 4.39 -9.87
N VAL A 274 -0.25 5.16 -10.95
CA VAL A 274 -1.33 6.17 -11.07
C VAL A 274 -2.70 5.62 -10.67
N LEU A 275 -3.03 4.39 -11.09
CA LEU A 275 -4.30 3.75 -10.75
C LEU A 275 -4.43 3.54 -9.23
N LEU A 276 -3.34 3.09 -8.58
CA LEU A 276 -3.34 2.88 -7.15
C LEU A 276 -3.38 4.21 -6.39
N GLN A 277 -2.67 5.23 -6.86
CA GLN A 277 -2.73 6.57 -6.29
C GLN A 277 -4.17 7.11 -6.29
N LYS A 278 -4.92 6.95 -7.39
CA LYS A 278 -6.36 7.32 -7.45
C LYS A 278 -7.20 6.53 -6.46
N ALA A 279 -6.95 5.23 -6.29
CA ALA A 279 -7.68 4.40 -5.34
C ALA A 279 -7.37 4.77 -3.88
N GLN A 280 -6.10 5.02 -3.58
CA GLN A 280 -5.61 5.51 -2.29
C GLN A 280 -6.21 6.87 -1.94
N PHE A 281 -6.22 7.80 -2.89
CA PHE A 281 -6.83 9.11 -2.74
C PHE A 281 -8.32 9.02 -2.43
N ARG A 282 -9.07 8.20 -3.18
CA ARG A 282 -10.50 7.93 -2.90
C ARG A 282 -10.73 7.30 -1.53
N THR A 283 -9.82 6.43 -1.09
CA THR A 283 -9.88 5.82 0.24
C THR A 283 -9.73 6.89 1.31
N TRP A 284 -8.80 7.82 1.13
CA TRP A 284 -8.63 8.95 2.03
C TRP A 284 -9.85 9.88 2.00
N ILE A 285 -10.33 10.29 0.83
CA ILE A 285 -11.54 11.15 0.70
C ILE A 285 -12.73 10.54 1.43
N GLY A 286 -12.98 9.23 1.27
CA GLY A 286 -14.10 8.53 1.89
C GLY A 286 -14.08 8.47 3.44
N ARG A 287 -13.05 9.03 4.09
CA ARG A 287 -12.97 9.21 5.55
C ARG A 287 -13.35 10.62 6.00
N GLY A 288 -13.59 11.55 5.07
CA GLY A 288 -14.01 12.91 5.37
C GLY A 288 -15.43 12.95 5.92
N ILE A 289 -15.64 13.75 6.97
CA ILE A 289 -16.96 14.02 7.56
C ILE A 289 -17.30 15.48 7.28
N ALA A 290 -18.39 15.73 6.56
CA ALA A 290 -18.89 17.09 6.38
C ALA A 290 -19.55 17.64 7.66
N ALA A 291 -19.67 18.96 7.77
CA ALA A 291 -20.38 19.58 8.87
C ALA A 291 -21.81 19.01 9.00
N GLY A 292 -22.24 18.72 10.23
CA GLY A 292 -23.55 18.13 10.53
C GLY A 292 -23.68 16.62 10.26
N GLN A 293 -22.67 15.96 9.68
CA GLN A 293 -22.71 14.50 9.50
C GLN A 293 -22.24 13.77 10.75
N SER A 294 -22.93 12.66 11.06
CA SER A 294 -22.47 11.66 12.03
C SER A 294 -22.11 10.38 11.27
N VAL A 295 -20.94 9.81 11.58
CA VAL A 295 -20.48 8.54 10.98
C VAL A 295 -19.96 7.62 12.07
N GLY A 296 -20.28 6.33 11.95
CA GLY A 296 -19.84 5.30 12.89
C GLY A 296 -18.32 5.24 12.95
N ALA A 297 -17.79 5.37 14.17
CA ALA A 297 -16.38 5.19 14.45
C ALA A 297 -16.07 3.68 14.56
N GLY A 298 -14.94 3.25 14.01
CA GLY A 298 -14.44 1.89 14.14
C GLY A 298 -13.81 1.31 12.88
N HIS A 299 -13.07 0.21 13.06
CA HIS A 299 -12.44 -0.52 11.98
C HIS A 299 -13.44 -1.45 11.28
N ILE A 300 -13.54 -1.35 9.95
CA ILE A 300 -14.37 -2.25 9.15
C ILE A 300 -13.59 -3.54 8.90
N ARG A 301 -14.08 -4.65 9.46
CA ARG A 301 -13.50 -5.98 9.22
C ARG A 301 -14.05 -6.54 7.92
N TRP A 302 -13.17 -6.78 6.96
CA TRP A 302 -13.54 -7.34 5.66
C TRP A 302 -13.38 -8.85 5.64
N GLY A 303 -14.36 -9.53 5.06
CA GLY A 303 -14.35 -10.97 4.88
C GLY A 303 -14.91 -11.38 3.53
N LYS A 304 -14.53 -12.58 3.08
CA LYS A 304 -15.10 -13.22 1.90
C LYS A 304 -16.02 -14.34 2.39
N ALA A 305 -17.32 -14.18 2.21
CA ALA A 305 -18.29 -15.23 2.48
C ALA A 305 -18.52 -16.07 1.22
N ILE A 306 -19.08 -17.27 1.38
CA ILE A 306 -19.45 -18.20 0.29
C ILE A 306 -20.27 -17.50 -0.81
N LYS A 307 -21.03 -16.45 -0.46
CA LYS A 307 -21.90 -15.70 -1.38
C LYS A 307 -21.37 -14.31 -1.81
N GLY A 308 -20.17 -13.91 -1.42
CA GLY A 308 -19.58 -12.63 -1.85
C GLY A 308 -18.80 -11.84 -0.79
N LEU A 309 -18.52 -10.57 -1.10
CA LEU A 309 -17.82 -9.65 -0.20
C LEU A 309 -18.72 -9.29 0.99
N THR A 310 -18.13 -9.30 2.19
CA THR A 310 -18.76 -8.88 3.44
C THR A 310 -17.88 -7.88 4.18
N GLY A 311 -18.51 -6.90 4.81
CA GLY A 311 -17.85 -5.95 5.71
C GLY A 311 -18.62 -5.86 7.02
N ARG A 312 -17.91 -5.79 8.15
CA ARG A 312 -18.52 -5.67 9.48
C ARG A 312 -18.02 -4.44 10.21
N LEU A 313 -18.93 -3.68 10.82
CA LEU A 313 -18.65 -2.56 11.69
C LEU A 313 -19.58 -2.63 12.90
N GLY A 314 -19.03 -2.91 14.09
CA GLY A 314 -19.84 -3.16 15.29
C GLY A 314 -20.80 -4.33 15.07
N GLU A 315 -22.09 -4.10 15.35
CA GLU A 315 -23.17 -5.07 15.14
C GLU A 315 -23.63 -5.20 13.66
N PHE A 316 -23.26 -4.25 12.81
CA PHE A 316 -23.72 -4.19 11.43
C PHE A 316 -22.82 -5.00 10.49
N THR A 317 -23.46 -5.75 9.61
CA THR A 317 -22.81 -6.50 8.53
C THR A 317 -23.38 -6.05 7.19
N ALA A 318 -22.54 -5.50 6.31
CA ALA A 318 -22.88 -5.26 4.92
C ALA A 318 -22.50 -6.49 4.09
N ARG A 319 -23.42 -6.95 3.24
CA ARG A 319 -23.27 -8.13 2.39
C ARG A 319 -23.63 -7.80 0.95
N TYR A 320 -22.74 -8.15 0.02
CA TYR A 320 -23.06 -8.15 -1.40
C TYR A 320 -23.86 -9.40 -1.76
N THR A 321 -24.97 -9.24 -2.48
CA THR A 321 -25.87 -10.36 -2.83
C THR A 321 -25.98 -10.64 -4.33
N GLY A 322 -25.15 -10.01 -5.15
CA GLY A 322 -25.17 -10.21 -6.61
C GLY A 322 -25.76 -9.03 -7.40
N LYS A 323 -25.80 -9.19 -8.72
CA LYS A 323 -26.42 -8.23 -9.64
C LYS A 323 -27.88 -8.61 -9.85
N ILE A 324 -28.79 -7.65 -9.66
CA ILE A 324 -30.21 -7.76 -9.95
C ILE A 324 -30.47 -7.13 -11.34
N PRO A 325 -31.14 -7.85 -12.26
CA PRO A 325 -31.54 -7.31 -13.55
C PRO A 325 -32.32 -6.00 -13.40
N GLY A 326 -31.96 -4.98 -14.19
CA GLY A 326 -32.62 -3.66 -14.16
C GLY A 326 -32.31 -2.77 -12.94
N ARG A 327 -31.72 -3.30 -11.86
CA ARG A 327 -31.42 -2.54 -10.63
C ARG A 327 -29.94 -2.44 -10.27
N GLY A 328 -29.08 -3.28 -10.84
CA GLY A 328 -27.64 -3.24 -10.60
C GLY A 328 -27.20 -4.15 -9.43
N HIS A 329 -26.04 -3.88 -8.85
CA HIS A 329 -25.43 -4.67 -7.77
C HIS A 329 -26.08 -4.36 -6.42
N ARG A 330 -26.61 -5.39 -5.76
CA ARG A 330 -27.34 -5.26 -4.49
C ARG A 330 -26.43 -5.43 -3.28
N ILE A 331 -26.58 -4.54 -2.32
CA ILE A 331 -25.93 -4.53 -1.01
C ILE A 331 -27.05 -4.54 0.05
N ILE A 332 -26.90 -5.40 1.06
CA ILE A 332 -27.82 -5.50 2.20
C ILE A 332 -27.03 -5.23 3.47
N VAL A 333 -27.57 -4.43 4.38
CA VAL A 333 -27.07 -4.25 5.75
C VAL A 333 -27.94 -5.05 6.71
N GLU A 334 -27.29 -5.89 7.50
CA GLU A 334 -27.91 -6.81 8.45
C GLU A 334 -27.42 -6.52 9.87
N VAL A 335 -28.29 -6.72 10.85
CA VAL A 335 -27.99 -6.80 12.29
C VAL A 335 -28.19 -8.25 12.71
N ALA A 336 -27.39 -8.77 13.66
CA ALA A 336 -27.54 -10.08 14.30
C ALA A 336 -28.03 -11.24 13.39
N ALA A 337 -27.13 -12.14 12.98
CA ALA A 337 -27.46 -13.39 12.27
C ALA A 337 -28.43 -13.24 11.07
N SER A 338 -28.20 -12.22 10.24
CA SER A 338 -28.87 -11.97 8.95
C SER A 338 -30.29 -11.38 8.97
N ALA A 339 -30.69 -10.73 10.06
CA ALA A 339 -31.88 -9.88 10.04
C ALA A 339 -31.60 -8.54 9.33
N PRO A 340 -32.49 -8.04 8.46
CA PRO A 340 -32.35 -6.70 7.87
C PRO A 340 -32.24 -5.61 8.93
N ALA A 341 -31.31 -4.68 8.75
CA ALA A 341 -31.09 -3.53 9.64
C ALA A 341 -32.22 -2.47 9.49
N SER A 342 -33.47 -2.86 9.71
CA SER A 342 -34.63 -1.97 9.61
C SER A 342 -34.81 -1.13 10.87
N GLY A 343 -35.43 0.04 10.73
CA GLY A 343 -35.75 0.92 11.86
C GLY A 343 -34.56 1.75 12.38
N TYR A 344 -33.55 2.00 11.57
CA TYR A 344 -32.45 2.93 11.90
C TYR A 344 -32.63 4.24 11.16
N ALA A 345 -32.26 5.35 11.78
CA ALA A 345 -32.29 6.68 11.18
C ALA A 345 -30.98 7.45 11.43
N THR A 346 -30.70 8.42 10.56
CA THR A 346 -29.61 9.38 10.75
C THR A 346 -29.84 10.22 12.01
N ALA A 347 -28.83 10.96 12.44
CA ALA A 347 -28.95 11.91 13.56
C ALA A 347 -30.01 13.01 13.33
N THR A 348 -30.37 13.27 12.07
CA THR A 348 -31.44 14.22 11.68
C THR A 348 -32.82 13.56 11.59
N GLY A 349 -32.93 12.27 11.91
CA GLY A 349 -34.19 11.52 11.88
C GLY A 349 -34.59 10.95 10.52
N GLU A 350 -33.72 11.02 9.51
CA GLU A 350 -34.00 10.45 8.19
C GLU A 350 -33.83 8.91 8.22
N PRO A 351 -34.83 8.13 7.79
CA PRO A 351 -34.74 6.67 7.78
C PRO A 351 -33.60 6.17 6.88
N LEU A 352 -32.86 5.17 7.35
CA LEU A 352 -31.82 4.50 6.58
C LEU A 352 -32.38 3.24 5.90
N GLU A 353 -32.22 3.19 4.58
CA GLU A 353 -32.48 1.98 3.81
C GLU A 353 -31.40 0.93 4.07
N TRP A 354 -31.83 -0.25 4.53
CA TRP A 354 -30.98 -1.43 4.73
C TRP A 354 -30.64 -2.14 3.41
N GLU A 355 -31.36 -1.84 2.34
CA GLU A 355 -31.10 -2.34 0.99
C GLU A 355 -30.60 -1.20 0.08
N TRP A 356 -29.55 -1.48 -0.69
CA TRP A 356 -29.00 -0.50 -1.61
C TRP A 356 -28.54 -1.11 -2.93
N PHE A 357 -28.57 -0.31 -3.99
CA PHE A 357 -28.17 -0.71 -5.33
C PHE A 357 -27.08 0.21 -5.88
N ILE A 358 -26.08 -0.38 -6.52
CA ILE A 358 -25.04 0.36 -7.26
C ILE A 358 -24.94 -0.15 -8.70
N SER A 359 -24.73 0.75 -9.65
CA SER A 359 -24.61 0.37 -11.06
C SER A 359 -23.26 -0.30 -11.38
N ASN A 360 -22.19 0.10 -10.67
CA ASN A 360 -20.82 -0.34 -10.95
C ASN A 360 -20.22 -1.16 -9.79
N ARG A 361 -19.85 -2.42 -10.06
CA ARG A 361 -19.19 -3.31 -9.09
C ARG A 361 -17.88 -2.75 -8.53
N ALA A 362 -17.16 -1.91 -9.27
CA ALA A 362 -15.92 -1.29 -8.79
C ALA A 362 -16.14 -0.39 -7.56
N GLN A 363 -17.35 0.14 -7.38
CA GLN A 363 -17.71 0.96 -6.22
C GLN A 363 -18.18 0.14 -5.01
N LEU A 364 -18.23 -1.19 -5.12
CA LEU A 364 -18.83 -2.06 -4.11
C LEU A 364 -18.26 -1.85 -2.71
N ARG A 365 -16.93 -1.87 -2.57
CA ARG A 365 -16.27 -1.72 -1.26
C ARG A 365 -16.52 -0.33 -0.66
N ALA A 366 -16.44 0.72 -1.48
CA ALA A 366 -16.71 2.09 -1.04
C ALA A 366 -18.17 2.28 -0.61
N ALA A 367 -19.12 1.76 -1.39
CA ALA A 367 -20.54 1.82 -1.09
C ALA A 367 -20.89 1.05 0.19
N MET A 368 -20.34 -0.16 0.36
CA MET A 368 -20.52 -0.95 1.59
C MET A 368 -19.96 -0.23 2.81
N ALA A 369 -18.75 0.36 2.70
CA ALA A 369 -18.14 1.10 3.80
C ALA A 369 -18.95 2.35 4.19
N ALA A 370 -19.42 3.11 3.21
CA ALA A 370 -20.28 4.27 3.46
C ALA A 370 -21.57 3.87 4.19
N ARG A 371 -22.20 2.77 3.77
CA ARG A 371 -23.41 2.24 4.43
C ARG A 371 -23.14 1.79 5.86
N LEU A 372 -22.10 0.99 6.08
CA LEU A 372 -21.73 0.55 7.43
C LEU A 372 -21.50 1.73 8.36
N ARG A 373 -20.82 2.79 7.89
CA ARG A 373 -20.60 3.98 8.69
C ARG A 373 -21.87 4.78 8.95
N ALA A 374 -22.78 4.88 7.99
CA ALA A 374 -24.08 5.51 8.23
C ALA A 374 -24.86 4.76 9.31
N PHE A 375 -24.92 3.43 9.23
CA PHE A 375 -25.58 2.59 10.24
C PHE A 375 -24.88 2.64 11.60
N GLY A 376 -23.54 2.63 11.64
CA GLY A 376 -22.78 2.74 12.89
C GLY A 376 -22.92 4.08 13.61
N ALA A 377 -23.45 5.11 12.95
CA ALA A 377 -23.81 6.41 13.56
C ALA A 377 -25.33 6.58 13.74
N ALA A 378 -26.11 5.60 13.34
CA ALA A 378 -27.56 5.70 13.32
C ALA A 378 -28.15 5.50 14.72
N THR A 379 -29.32 6.10 14.93
CA THR A 379 -30.12 5.85 16.12
C THR A 379 -31.26 4.89 15.76
N ARG A 380 -31.56 3.95 16.65
CA ARG A 380 -32.69 3.02 16.48
C ARG A 380 -34.00 3.77 16.72
N LEU A 381 -34.89 3.78 15.73
CA LEU A 381 -36.25 4.29 15.86
C LEU A 381 -37.05 3.31 16.73
N LEU A 382 -37.59 3.80 17.86
CA LEU A 382 -38.41 3.01 18.78
C LEU A 382 -39.74 2.55 18.16
N HIS A 383 -40.18 3.22 17.09
CA HIS A 383 -41.34 2.83 16.29
C HIS A 383 -40.99 2.94 14.81
N PRO A 384 -41.04 1.84 14.03
CA PRO A 384 -40.97 1.94 12.59
C PRO A 384 -42.21 2.70 12.12
N LYS A 385 -42.04 3.84 11.45
CA LYS A 385 -43.15 4.44 10.69
C LYS A 385 -43.56 3.40 9.64
N GLU A 386 -44.79 2.90 9.76
CA GLU A 386 -45.42 2.05 8.75
C GLU A 386 -45.35 2.77 7.40
N ARG A 387 -44.92 2.03 6.37
CA ARG A 387 -44.84 2.52 4.99
C ARG A 387 -46.17 2.38 4.29
#